data_AF-E8N9R5-F1
#
_entry.id   AF-E8N9R5-F1
#
_cell.length_a   1.000
_cell.length_b   1.000
_cell.length_c   1.000
_cell.angle_alpha   90.00
_cell.angle_beta   90.00
_cell.angle_gamma   90.00
#
_symmetry.space_group_name_H-M   'P 1'
#
loop_
_entity.id
_entity.type
_entity.pdbx_description
1 polymer ?
#
loop_
_entity_poly.entity_id
_entity_poly.type
_entity_poly.pdbx_seq_one_letter_code
_entity_poly.pdbx_strand_id
1 'polypeptide(L)'
;MSVSLRVGPIAYPIGRADFVGSFFDTVTVRLEGGARGSRFPTLAGLYRDGELSPDAAELARVELADVERELRQHPPADVIWDIDKSDVSPPWGSDIADTITSLGDYFVTADGRQLIAVMDTALDASVRTGKPVRIV
;
A
#
# COMPACT_ATOMS: atom_id res chain seq x y z
N MET A 1 8.27 13.33 5.29
CA MET A 1 6.97 13.67 5.90
C MET A 1 6.23 12.37 6.20
N SER A 2 5.52 12.31 7.33
CA SER A 2 4.67 11.16 7.64
C SER A 2 3.39 11.24 6.81
N VAL A 3 2.91 10.10 6.36
CA VAL A 3 1.69 9.93 5.57
C VAL A 3 0.68 9.11 6.39
N SER A 4 -0.58 9.50 6.32
CA SER A 4 -1.69 8.79 6.94
C SER A 4 -2.86 8.62 5.99
N LEU A 5 -3.65 7.56 6.17
CA LEU A 5 -5.00 7.51 5.61
C LEU A 5 -5.97 8.18 6.56
N ARG A 6 -6.85 9.04 6.06
CA ARG A 6 -7.82 9.77 6.87
C ARG A 6 -9.24 9.47 6.43
N VAL A 7 -10.09 9.14 7.39
CA VAL A 7 -11.54 8.94 7.22
C VAL A 7 -12.27 9.81 8.24
N GLY A 8 -12.81 10.94 7.77
CA GLY A 8 -13.38 11.94 8.66
C GLY A 8 -12.36 12.45 9.72
N PRO A 9 -12.63 12.29 11.03
CA PRO A 9 -11.69 12.68 12.08
C PRO A 9 -10.61 11.64 12.39
N ILE A 10 -10.73 10.41 11.89
CA ILE A 10 -9.81 9.30 12.22
C ILE A 10 -8.64 9.32 11.24
N ALA A 11 -7.42 9.22 11.76
CA ALA A 11 -6.20 9.06 10.99
C ALA A 11 -5.56 7.71 11.28
N TYR A 12 -5.11 7.03 10.22
CA TYR A 12 -4.42 5.76 10.23
C TYR A 12 -2.99 6.02 9.71
N PRO A 13 -1.99 6.18 10.58
CA PRO A 13 -0.62 6.39 10.15
C PRO A 13 -0.12 5.19 9.34
N ILE A 14 0.41 5.43 8.14
CA ILE A 14 0.89 4.37 7.24
C ILE A 14 2.39 4.44 6.94
N GLY A 15 3.09 5.49 7.39
CA GLY A 15 4.55 5.56 7.32
C GLY A 15 5.04 6.83 6.61
N ARG A 16 6.15 6.72 5.88
CA ARG A 16 6.71 7.84 5.10
C ARG A 16 6.24 7.80 3.64
N ALA A 17 6.33 8.93 2.96
CA ALA A 17 5.93 9.04 1.55
C ALA A 17 6.65 8.05 0.63
N ASP A 18 7.96 7.85 0.80
CA ASP A 18 8.75 6.90 0.02
C ASP A 18 8.44 5.45 0.36
N PHE A 19 8.15 5.15 1.63
CA PHE A 19 7.67 3.83 2.05
C PHE A 19 6.33 3.47 1.39
N VAL A 20 5.38 4.41 1.40
CA VAL A 20 4.07 4.21 0.75
C VAL A 20 4.25 4.14 -0.77
N GLY A 21 5.10 4.98 -1.36
CA GLY A 21 5.43 4.93 -2.78
C GLY A 21 6.01 3.59 -3.20
N SER A 22 6.97 3.05 -2.43
CA SER A 22 7.55 1.72 -2.66
C SER A 22 6.51 0.61 -2.71
N PHE A 23 5.47 0.66 -1.87
CA PHE A 23 4.37 -0.30 -1.93
C PHE A 23 3.67 -0.25 -3.30
N PHE A 24 3.27 0.95 -3.75
CA PHE A 24 2.60 1.11 -5.04
C PHE A 24 3.52 0.82 -6.24
N ASP A 25 4.81 1.14 -6.15
CA ASP A 25 5.83 0.79 -7.15
C ASP A 25 6.00 -0.72 -7.27
N THR A 26 6.07 -1.40 -6.12
CA THR A 26 6.17 -2.86 -6.05
C THR A 26 4.94 -3.52 -6.68
N VAL A 27 3.73 -3.07 -6.36
CA VAL A 27 2.49 -3.54 -7.02
C VAL A 27 2.54 -3.30 -8.53
N THR A 28 2.96 -2.10 -8.94
CA THR A 28 3.02 -1.71 -10.35
C THR A 28 3.95 -2.62 -11.15
N VAL A 29 5.16 -2.87 -10.65
CA VAL A 29 6.16 -3.67 -11.37
C VAL A 29 5.87 -5.16 -11.30
N ARG A 30 5.53 -5.67 -10.11
CA ARG A 30 5.40 -7.12 -9.89
C ARG A 30 4.06 -7.68 -10.35
N LEU A 31 2.99 -6.91 -10.21
CA LEU A 31 1.64 -7.41 -10.49
C LEU A 31 1.04 -6.80 -11.76
N GLU A 32 1.43 -5.58 -12.14
CA GLU A 32 0.82 -4.83 -13.25
C GLU A 32 1.75 -4.65 -14.47
N GLY A 33 2.91 -5.31 -14.49
CA GLY A 33 3.84 -5.27 -15.63
C GLY A 33 4.40 -3.88 -15.93
N GLY A 34 4.48 -3.00 -14.93
CA GLY A 34 4.98 -1.63 -15.03
C GLY A 34 3.92 -0.57 -15.36
N ALA A 35 2.69 -0.97 -15.72
CA ALA A 35 1.60 -0.04 -16.03
C ALA A 35 0.68 0.14 -14.82
N ARG A 36 0.94 1.19 -14.02
CA ARG A 36 0.21 1.46 -12.77
C ARG A 36 -1.31 1.60 -12.98
N GLY A 37 -2.07 0.81 -12.26
CA GLY A 37 -3.54 0.79 -12.32
C GLY A 37 -4.10 0.04 -13.54
N SER A 38 -3.29 -0.74 -14.25
CA SER A 38 -3.78 -1.59 -15.34
C SER A 38 -4.61 -2.77 -14.84
N ARG A 39 -4.37 -3.26 -13.62
CA ARG A 39 -5.15 -4.32 -12.96
C ARG A 39 -5.84 -3.85 -11.68
N PHE A 40 -5.25 -2.89 -10.97
CA PHE A 40 -5.76 -2.34 -9.71
C PHE A 40 -6.03 -0.83 -9.84
N PRO A 41 -6.94 -0.41 -10.75
CA PRO A 41 -7.15 0.99 -11.09
C PRO A 41 -7.66 1.82 -9.90
N THR A 42 -8.45 1.23 -9.01
CA THR A 42 -9.07 1.96 -7.90
C THR A 42 -8.05 2.21 -6.78
N LEU A 43 -7.26 1.19 -6.45
CA LEU A 43 -6.16 1.29 -5.50
C LEU A 43 -5.06 2.22 -6.02
N ALA A 44 -4.72 2.14 -7.30
CA ALA A 44 -3.81 3.10 -7.94
C ALA A 44 -4.39 4.52 -7.97
N GLY A 45 -5.71 4.65 -8.11
CA GLY A 45 -6.43 5.92 -7.99
C GLY A 45 -6.25 6.57 -6.63
N LEU A 46 -6.31 5.81 -5.53
CA LEU A 46 -6.04 6.35 -4.19
C LEU A 46 -4.66 7.01 -4.10
N TYR A 47 -3.63 6.40 -4.69
CA TYR A 47 -2.28 6.95 -4.68
C TYR A 47 -2.11 8.16 -5.60
N ARG A 48 -2.74 8.13 -6.79
CA ARG A 48 -2.65 9.19 -7.79
C ARG A 48 -3.48 10.42 -7.41
N ASP A 49 -4.72 10.21 -6.99
CA ASP A 49 -5.71 11.25 -6.77
C ASP A 49 -5.75 11.68 -5.29
N GLY A 50 -5.19 10.87 -4.40
CA GLY A 50 -5.10 11.14 -2.96
C GLY A 50 -6.41 10.92 -2.20
N GLU A 51 -7.50 10.52 -2.86
CA GLU A 51 -8.82 10.34 -2.26
C GLU A 51 -9.63 9.27 -2.99
N LEU A 52 -10.44 8.51 -2.24
CA LEU A 52 -11.49 7.64 -2.80
C LEU A 52 -12.83 7.91 -2.11
N SER A 53 -13.91 7.85 -2.89
CA SER A 53 -15.28 7.80 -2.37
C SER A 53 -15.55 6.49 -1.61
N PRO A 54 -16.62 6.39 -0.80
CA PRO A 54 -16.99 5.14 -0.15
C PRO A 54 -17.20 3.97 -1.13
N ASP A 55 -17.89 4.19 -2.25
CA ASP A 55 -18.13 3.17 -3.27
C ASP A 55 -16.81 2.69 -3.90
N ALA A 56 -15.90 3.62 -4.20
CA ALA A 56 -14.58 3.27 -4.72
C ALA A 56 -13.70 2.60 -3.64
N ALA A 57 -13.89 2.94 -2.37
CA ALA A 57 -13.19 2.28 -1.27
C ALA A 57 -13.59 0.80 -1.16
N GLU A 58 -14.86 0.45 -1.40
CA GLU A 58 -15.29 -0.96 -1.44
C GLU A 58 -14.60 -1.74 -2.55
N LEU A 59 -14.52 -1.17 -3.76
CA LEU A 59 -13.80 -1.78 -4.89
C LEU A 59 -12.30 -1.90 -4.60
N ALA A 60 -11.69 -0.87 -4.01
CA ALA A 60 -10.28 -0.88 -3.64
C ALA A 60 -9.94 -1.95 -2.60
N ARG A 61 -10.89 -2.36 -1.74
CA ARG A 61 -10.67 -3.50 -0.80
C ARG A 61 -10.55 -4.83 -1.53
N VAL A 62 -11.39 -5.03 -2.54
CA VAL A 62 -11.32 -6.24 -3.39
C VAL A 62 -9.97 -6.29 -4.10
N GLU A 63 -9.56 -5.17 -4.71
CA GLU A 63 -8.24 -5.05 -5.35
C GLU A 63 -7.10 -5.27 -4.33
N LEU A 64 -7.19 -4.69 -3.13
CA LEU A 64 -6.16 -4.81 -2.09
C LEU A 64 -6.00 -6.27 -1.59
N ALA A 65 -7.10 -7.02 -1.49
CA ALA A 65 -7.05 -8.43 -1.12
C ALA A 65 -6.36 -9.29 -2.19
N ASP A 66 -6.59 -9.00 -3.47
CA ASP A 66 -5.89 -9.66 -4.57
C ASP A 66 -4.40 -9.29 -4.61
N VAL A 67 -4.07 -8.01 -4.38
CA VAL A 67 -2.68 -7.55 -4.21
C VAL A 67 -1.99 -8.30 -3.08
N GLU A 68 -2.61 -8.42 -1.91
CA GLU A 68 -2.02 -9.16 -0.78
C GLU A 68 -1.74 -10.62 -1.16
N ARG A 69 -2.73 -11.30 -1.74
CA ARG A 69 -2.62 -12.70 -2.15
C ARG A 69 -1.49 -12.93 -3.16
N GLU A 70 -1.32 -12.03 -4.11
CA GLU A 70 -0.28 -12.14 -5.14
C GLU A 70 1.09 -11.73 -4.62
N LEU A 71 1.21 -10.67 -3.82
CA LEU A 71 2.48 -10.28 -3.19
C LEU A 71 3.05 -11.35 -2.27
N ARG A 72 2.21 -12.17 -1.63
CA ARG A 72 2.65 -13.33 -0.84
C ARG A 72 3.41 -14.38 -1.67
N GLN A 73 3.30 -14.37 -2.99
CA GLN A 73 4.01 -15.29 -3.88
C GLN A 73 5.41 -14.82 -4.25
N HIS A 74 5.77 -13.58 -3.87
CA HIS A 74 7.07 -12.98 -4.17
C HIS A 74 7.95 -12.92 -2.92
N PRO A 75 9.24 -13.24 -3.01
CA PRO A 75 10.18 -13.09 -1.89
C PRO A 75 10.42 -11.62 -1.54
N PRO A 76 10.84 -11.30 -0.30
CA PRO A 76 11.13 -9.92 0.13
C PRO A 76 12.16 -9.19 -0.76
N ALA A 77 13.10 -9.95 -1.33
CA ALA A 77 14.13 -9.41 -2.23
C ALA A 77 13.58 -8.85 -3.55
N ASP A 78 12.33 -9.16 -3.91
CA ASP A 78 11.67 -8.63 -5.10
C ASP A 78 11.12 -7.21 -4.91
N VAL A 79 11.25 -6.62 -3.72
CA VAL A 79 10.75 -5.27 -3.43
C VAL A 79 11.29 -4.25 -4.44
N ILE A 80 10.42 -3.35 -4.89
CA ILE A 80 10.79 -2.17 -5.66
C ILE A 80 10.69 -0.97 -4.74
N TRP A 81 11.83 -0.37 -4.40
CA TRP A 81 11.85 0.79 -3.50
C TRP A 81 11.47 2.09 -4.22
N ASP A 82 12.00 2.31 -5.42
CA ASP A 82 11.68 3.44 -6.29
C ASP A 82 11.75 2.96 -7.74
N ILE A 83 10.64 3.02 -8.48
CA ILE A 83 10.57 2.57 -9.88
C ILE A 83 11.41 3.44 -10.82
N ASP A 84 11.61 4.72 -10.49
CA ASP A 84 12.37 5.66 -11.30
C ASP A 84 13.88 5.61 -11.00
N LYS A 85 14.28 4.98 -9.88
CA LYS A 85 15.67 4.91 -9.42
C LYS A 85 16.08 3.52 -8.95
N SER A 86 16.80 2.82 -9.82
CA SER A 86 17.29 1.46 -9.58
C SER A 86 18.40 1.35 -8.53
N ASP A 87 19.01 2.47 -8.11
CA ASP A 87 20.10 2.51 -7.13
C ASP A 87 19.62 2.79 -5.69
N VAL A 88 18.33 3.06 -5.49
CA VAL A 88 17.79 3.34 -4.16
C VAL A 88 17.33 2.05 -3.51
N SER A 89 17.87 1.79 -2.32
CA SER A 89 17.50 0.66 -1.47
C SER A 89 16.65 1.12 -0.28
N PRO A 90 15.84 0.21 0.31
CA PRO A 90 15.16 0.50 1.55
C PRO A 90 16.16 0.91 2.65
N PRO A 91 15.78 1.77 3.60
CA PRO A 91 16.69 2.29 4.62
C PRO A 91 17.22 1.22 5.58
N TRP A 92 16.56 0.07 5.68
CA TRP A 92 17.03 -1.10 6.42
C TRP A 92 17.87 -2.07 5.58
N GLY A 93 18.03 -1.85 4.28
CA GLY A 93 18.78 -2.74 3.39
C GLY A 93 18.27 -4.17 3.45
N SER A 94 19.16 -5.11 3.81
CA SER A 94 18.85 -6.53 4.01
C SER A 94 18.53 -6.90 5.46
N ASP A 95 18.46 -5.93 6.37
CA ASP A 95 18.15 -6.15 7.80
C ASP A 95 16.62 -6.23 7.99
N ILE A 96 16.03 -7.33 7.54
CA ILE A 96 14.62 -7.66 7.72
C ILE A 96 14.48 -8.87 8.64
N ALA A 97 13.41 -8.90 9.45
CA ALA A 97 13.16 -10.01 10.36
C ALA A 97 12.91 -11.33 9.59
N ASP A 98 13.43 -12.45 10.11
CA ASP A 98 13.27 -13.80 9.51
C ASP A 98 11.80 -14.22 9.34
N THR A 99 10.88 -13.59 10.07
CA THR A 99 9.44 -13.82 9.94
C THR A 99 8.85 -13.21 8.67
N ILE A 100 9.53 -12.24 8.04
CA ILE A 100 9.13 -11.61 6.79
C ILE A 100 9.59 -12.50 5.65
N THR A 101 8.66 -13.28 5.09
CA THR A 101 8.99 -14.32 4.11
C THR A 101 8.50 -14.00 2.70
N SER A 102 7.72 -12.93 2.53
CA SER A 102 7.17 -12.50 1.25
C SER A 102 7.01 -10.98 1.14
N LEU A 103 6.55 -10.48 0.00
CA LEU A 103 6.15 -9.07 -0.13
C LEU A 103 4.81 -8.75 0.55
N GLY A 104 3.99 -9.76 0.86
CA GLY A 104 2.71 -9.58 1.55
C GLY A 104 2.86 -9.12 3.01
N ASP A 105 3.96 -9.51 3.66
CA ASP A 105 4.32 -9.19 5.05
C ASP A 105 5.51 -8.23 5.15
N TYR A 106 6.05 -7.76 4.02
CA TYR A 106 7.21 -6.88 3.96
C TYR A 106 6.92 -5.45 4.45
N PHE A 107 5.77 -4.90 4.08
CA PHE A 107 5.43 -3.52 4.38
C PHE A 107 4.84 -3.41 5.79
N VAL A 108 5.68 -3.09 6.76
CA VAL A 108 5.30 -2.89 8.16
C VAL A 108 5.41 -1.42 8.53
N THR A 109 4.34 -0.85 9.09
CA THR A 109 4.28 0.53 9.57
C THR A 109 5.20 0.73 10.77
N ALA A 110 5.52 1.99 11.10
CA ALA A 110 6.41 2.31 12.22
C ALA A 110 5.90 1.83 13.59
N ASP A 111 4.60 1.57 13.73
CA ASP A 111 3.99 0.99 14.94
C ASP A 111 3.84 -0.54 14.89
N GLY A 112 4.48 -1.20 13.92
CA GLY A 112 4.58 -2.67 13.84
C GLY A 112 3.36 -3.36 13.21
N ARG A 113 2.48 -2.61 12.53
CA ARG A 113 1.30 -3.19 11.85
C ARG A 113 1.59 -3.42 10.36
N GLN A 114 0.95 -4.43 9.77
CA GLN A 114 1.05 -4.62 8.33
C GLN A 114 0.32 -3.48 7.60
N LEU A 115 1.00 -2.85 6.63
CA LEU A 115 0.46 -1.74 5.84
C LEU A 115 -0.88 -2.12 5.21
N ILE A 116 -0.95 -3.28 4.56
CA ILE A 116 -2.16 -3.80 3.91
C ILE A 116 -3.34 -3.86 4.89
N ALA A 117 -3.12 -4.35 6.11
CA ALA A 117 -4.16 -4.42 7.13
C ALA A 117 -4.64 -3.02 7.59
N VAL A 118 -3.71 -2.07 7.70
CA VAL A 118 -4.05 -0.67 8.04
C VAL A 118 -4.84 -0.01 6.90
N MET A 119 -4.46 -0.27 5.65
CA MET A 119 -5.20 0.19 4.47
C MET A 119 -6.61 -0.40 4.42
N ASP A 120 -6.76 -1.71 4.61
CA ASP A 120 -8.08 -2.37 4.64
C ASP A 120 -8.96 -1.79 5.75
N THR A 121 -8.41 -1.55 6.94
CA THR A 121 -9.14 -0.93 8.06
C THR A 121 -9.66 0.48 7.70
N ALA A 122 -8.82 1.29 7.04
CA ALA A 122 -9.21 2.62 6.61
C ALA A 122 -10.29 2.58 5.50
N LEU A 123 -10.16 1.67 4.54
CA LEU A 123 -11.15 1.46 3.49
C LEU A 123 -12.49 0.95 4.05
N ASP A 124 -12.47 -0.01 4.99
CA ASP A 124 -13.67 -0.48 5.70
C ASP A 124 -14.36 0.67 6.45
N ALA A 125 -13.58 1.52 7.14
CA ALA A 125 -14.12 2.68 7.83
C ALA A 125 -14.76 3.68 6.85
N SER A 126 -14.19 3.88 5.66
CA SER A 126 -14.78 4.72 4.61
C SER A 126 -16.16 4.19 4.20
N VAL A 127 -16.24 2.90 3.86
CA VAL A 127 -17.48 2.22 3.47
C VAL A 127 -18.54 2.33 4.58
N ARG A 128 -18.19 1.97 5.81
CA ARG A 128 -19.13 1.94 6.94
C ARG A 128 -19.64 3.32 7.36
N THR A 129 -18.82 4.36 7.20
CA THR A 129 -19.18 5.71 7.65
C THR A 129 -19.73 6.59 6.53
N GLY A 130 -19.67 6.14 5.27
CA GLY A 130 -20.06 6.93 4.10
C GLY A 130 -19.18 8.16 3.89
N LYS A 131 -17.95 8.17 4.42
CA LYS A 131 -17.00 9.28 4.30
C LYS A 131 -15.82 8.86 3.41
N PRO A 132 -15.28 9.76 2.58
CA PRO A 132 -14.14 9.43 1.76
C PRO A 132 -12.90 9.09 2.59
N VAL A 133 -12.03 8.25 2.02
CA VAL A 133 -10.67 8.00 2.52
C VAL A 133 -9.69 8.89 1.76
N ARG A 134 -8.72 9.48 2.45
CA ARG A 134 -7.73 10.39 1.87
C ARG A 134 -6.32 10.05 2.32
N ILE A 135 -5.35 10.16 1.42
CA ILE A 135 -3.93 10.21 1.78
C ILE A 135 -3.61 11.66 2.20
N VAL A 136 -3.08 11.82 3.42
CA VAL A 136 -2.69 13.13 4.00
C VAL A 136 -1.30 13.12 4.60
#